data_AF-A0A7W2UTD0-F1
#
_entry.id   AF-A0A7W2UTD0-F1
#
_cell.length_a   1.000
_cell.length_b   1.000
_cell.length_c   1.000
_cell.angle_alpha   90.00
_cell.angle_beta   90.00
_cell.angle_gamma   90.00
#
_symmetry.space_group_name_H-M   'P 1'
#
loop_
_entity.id
_entity.type
_entity.pdbx_description
1 polymer ?
#
loop_
_entity_poly.entity_id
_entity_poly.type
_entity_poly.pdbx_seq_one_letter_code
_entity_poly.pdbx_strand_id
1 'polypeptide(L)'
;MSPVTDGAPPRAHIPLPTRVFECHPAHPDRHGRPLWEIVSPELADVLSTIVCRARDESGKIPLVASYDHGERVWNPPMPLLFQWRTGEQNRVVSMSTIRKALDETLDAAGLTDNTGQPLRYQPHDFRRIFVTDAIMSGLPPHIAQIIVGHKNISTTMGYKAVYPTEAIEAHHAFIARRALRPSEEYRIPTSEEWDSFLGHFERRKLSVGTCGRAFGTDCIHEHACIRCPMLRPEPTQHSRLTEIRDNLIARIAEAEQEGWLGEVEGLRVSLAGAEEKLGQLVAEARRKSTAVDLGMPTFGQIAIRTSDVAAPGEVG
;
A
#
# COMPACT_ATOMS: atom_id res chain seq x y z
N MET A 1 39.43 59.83 34.13
CA MET A 1 38.47 59.04 34.94
C MET A 1 37.20 58.91 34.12
N SER A 2 37.11 57.81 33.38
CA SER A 2 36.01 57.50 32.48
C SER A 2 35.08 56.48 33.16
N PRO A 3 33.76 56.54 32.96
CA PRO A 3 32.85 55.59 33.59
C PRO A 3 32.94 54.22 32.92
N VAL A 4 33.01 53.19 33.76
CA VAL A 4 33.06 51.77 33.40
C VAL A 4 31.70 51.37 32.79
N THR A 5 31.71 50.98 31.53
CA THR A 5 30.58 50.28 30.89
C THR A 5 30.71 48.79 31.15
N ASP A 6 29.81 48.25 31.96
CA ASP A 6 29.72 46.83 32.30
C ASP A 6 29.23 46.04 31.08
N GLY A 7 30.07 45.15 30.57
CA GLY A 7 29.79 44.34 29.39
C GLY A 7 28.98 43.11 29.77
N ALA A 8 27.71 43.06 29.33
CA ALA A 8 26.90 41.86 29.41
C ALA A 8 27.54 40.73 28.57
N PRO A 9 27.70 39.51 29.09
CA PRO A 9 28.26 38.40 28.33
C PRO A 9 27.28 37.95 27.22
N PRO A 10 27.79 37.46 26.08
CA PRO A 10 26.96 37.03 24.96
C PRO A 10 26.08 35.85 25.38
N ARG A 11 24.78 35.96 25.09
CA ARG A 11 23.83 34.85 25.23
C ARG A 11 24.30 33.69 24.38
N ALA A 12 24.70 32.60 25.03
CA ALA A 12 24.94 31.33 24.35
C ALA A 12 23.66 30.92 23.62
N HIS A 13 23.71 30.88 22.30
CA HIS A 13 22.71 30.20 21.48
C HIS A 13 22.82 28.71 21.82
N ILE A 14 21.93 28.23 22.68
CA ILE A 14 21.73 26.80 22.89
C ILE A 14 21.03 26.30 21.61
N PRO A 15 21.64 25.43 20.81
CA PRO A 15 20.96 24.85 19.66
C PRO A 15 19.77 24.06 20.17
N LEU A 16 18.57 24.37 19.66
CA LEU A 16 17.37 23.57 19.89
C LEU A 16 17.70 22.12 19.48
N PRO A 17 17.61 21.14 20.39
CA PRO A 17 17.86 19.76 20.02
C PRO A 17 16.84 19.37 18.95
N THR A 18 17.38 18.89 17.83
CA THR A 18 16.65 18.13 16.81
C THR A 18 15.66 17.22 17.51
N ARG A 19 14.37 17.33 17.17
CA ARG A 19 13.27 16.57 17.79
C ARG A 19 13.53 15.07 17.65
N VAL A 20 14.18 14.48 18.65
CA VAL A 20 14.27 13.03 18.82
C VAL A 20 13.08 12.64 19.67
N PHE A 21 12.10 12.02 19.02
CA PHE A 21 10.97 11.39 19.68
C PHE A 21 11.47 10.10 20.34
N GLU A 22 11.74 10.12 21.64
CA GLU A 22 12.19 8.93 22.38
C GLU A 22 11.00 8.02 22.69
N CYS A 23 10.95 6.86 22.03
CA CYS A 23 9.99 5.79 22.30
C CYS A 23 10.27 5.15 23.67
N HIS A 24 9.29 5.20 24.58
CA HIS A 24 9.36 4.52 25.88
C HIS A 24 8.44 3.30 25.89
N PRO A 25 8.84 2.19 26.56
CA PRO A 25 8.01 0.99 26.64
C PRO A 25 6.83 1.23 27.58
N ALA A 26 5.61 1.11 27.04
CA ALA A 26 4.38 1.04 27.83
C ALA A 26 4.08 -0.41 28.25
N HIS A 27 3.13 -0.58 29.18
CA HIS A 27 2.67 -1.88 29.65
C HIS A 27 2.30 -2.78 28.45
N PRO A 28 2.69 -4.07 28.44
CA PRO A 28 2.39 -4.95 27.33
C PRO A 28 0.89 -4.98 27.02
N ASP A 29 0.55 -5.19 25.73
CA ASP A 29 -0.82 -5.50 25.36
C ASP A 29 -1.30 -6.75 26.14
N ARG A 30 -2.61 -6.99 26.13
CA ARG A 30 -3.26 -8.18 26.71
C ARG A 30 -2.76 -9.54 26.20
N HIS A 31 -1.69 -9.55 25.39
CA HIS A 31 -0.97 -10.72 24.87
C HIS A 31 0.55 -10.65 25.12
N GLY A 32 1.03 -9.72 25.96
CA GLY A 32 2.43 -9.64 26.36
C GLY A 32 3.34 -8.84 25.43
N ARG A 33 2.83 -8.13 24.40
CA ARG A 33 3.68 -7.39 23.45
C ARG A 33 3.93 -5.95 23.91
N PRO A 34 5.19 -5.47 23.96
CA PRO A 34 5.50 -4.09 24.35
C PRO A 34 4.92 -3.12 23.32
N LEU A 35 4.22 -2.11 23.82
CA LEU A 35 3.72 -1.00 23.04
C LEU A 35 4.67 0.19 23.21
N TRP A 36 4.99 0.87 22.13
CA TRP A 36 5.84 2.05 22.13
C TRP A 36 4.97 3.27 21.85
N GLU A 37 4.88 4.18 22.82
CA GLU A 37 4.13 5.43 22.68
C GLU A 37 5.12 6.59 22.55
N ILE A 38 4.82 7.51 21.64
CA ILE A 38 5.58 8.74 21.48
C ILE A 38 5.08 9.72 22.54
N VAL A 39 5.96 10.15 23.43
CA VAL A 39 5.65 11.11 24.49
C VAL A 39 5.79 12.53 23.94
N SER A 40 4.71 13.31 23.96
CA SER A 40 4.77 14.74 23.62
C SER A 40 5.53 15.52 24.70
N PRO A 41 6.10 16.70 24.41
CA PRO A 41 6.74 17.52 25.43
C PRO A 41 5.83 17.83 26.63
N GLU A 42 4.54 18.10 26.36
CA GLU A 42 3.55 18.38 27.40
C GLU A 42 3.30 17.13 28.27
N LEU A 43 3.21 15.95 27.66
CA LEU A 43 3.10 14.70 28.41
C LEU A 43 4.39 14.40 29.20
N ALA A 44 5.56 14.71 28.65
CA ALA A 44 6.84 14.56 29.33
C ALA A 44 6.92 15.44 30.58
N ASP A 45 6.46 16.69 30.50
CA ASP A 45 6.40 17.61 31.64
C ASP A 45 5.44 17.12 32.73
N VAL A 46 4.27 16.59 32.34
CA VAL A 46 3.31 15.99 33.28
C VAL A 46 3.90 14.74 33.93
N LEU A 47 4.53 13.85 33.17
CA LEU A 47 5.17 12.65 33.69
C LEU A 47 6.33 13.00 34.63
N SER A 48 7.15 13.99 34.28
CA SER A 48 8.22 14.52 35.13
C SER A 48 7.66 15.04 36.45
N THR A 49 6.56 15.80 36.41
CA THR A 49 5.87 16.29 37.61
C THR A 49 5.36 15.14 38.48
N ILE A 50 4.76 14.11 37.88
CA ILE A 50 4.29 12.90 38.59
C ILE A 50 5.46 12.17 39.23
N VAL A 51 6.57 11.97 38.50
CA VAL A 51 7.78 11.32 39.01
C VAL A 51 8.36 12.09 40.19
N CYS A 52 8.47 13.41 40.10
CA CYS A 52 8.96 14.24 41.20
C CYS A 52 8.05 14.13 42.43
N ARG A 53 6.73 14.06 42.25
CA ARG A 53 5.77 13.89 43.36
C ARG A 53 5.82 12.49 43.96
N ALA A 54 6.06 11.45 43.15
CA ALA A 54 6.03 10.06 43.57
C ALA A 54 7.33 9.62 44.28
N ARG A 55 8.43 10.35 44.08
CA ARG A 55 9.70 10.05 44.75
C ARG A 55 9.63 10.30 46.25
N ASP A 56 10.26 9.42 47.02
CA ASP A 56 10.47 9.61 48.45
C ASP A 56 11.72 10.46 48.74
N GLU A 57 12.03 10.61 50.03
CA GLU A 57 13.22 11.35 50.51
C GLU A 57 14.55 10.76 49.99
N SER A 58 14.56 9.49 49.57
CA SER A 58 15.74 8.85 48.96
C SER A 58 15.87 9.12 47.46
N GLY A 59 14.90 9.83 46.87
CA GLY A 59 14.83 10.12 45.43
C GLY A 59 14.35 8.95 44.58
N LYS A 60 13.89 7.84 45.20
CA LYS A 60 13.36 6.66 44.50
C LYS A 60 11.85 6.64 44.55
N ILE A 61 11.23 5.96 43.59
CA ILE A 61 9.79 5.71 43.59
C ILE A 61 9.53 4.48 44.47
N PRO A 62 8.73 4.60 45.56
CA PRO A 62 8.45 3.48 46.46
C PRO A 62 7.76 2.31 45.75
N LEU A 63 8.07 1.10 46.19
CA LEU A 63 7.46 -0.12 45.67
C LEU A 63 6.11 -0.35 46.34
N VAL A 64 5.06 -0.49 45.52
CA VAL A 64 3.69 -0.75 45.99
C VAL A 64 3.13 -1.97 45.27
N ALA A 65 2.43 -2.85 46.01
CA ALA A 65 1.69 -3.95 45.41
C ALA A 65 0.40 -3.41 44.78
N SER A 66 0.03 -3.92 43.62
CA SER A 66 -1.23 -3.60 42.94
C SER A 66 -2.08 -4.83 42.73
N TYR A 67 -3.39 -4.65 42.74
CA TYR A 67 -4.33 -5.72 42.43
C TYR A 67 -4.80 -5.57 40.98
N ASP A 68 -4.57 -6.59 40.17
CA ASP A 68 -5.13 -6.66 38.81
C ASP A 68 -6.58 -7.11 38.90
N HIS A 69 -7.52 -6.23 38.57
CA HIS A 69 -8.95 -6.55 38.60
C HIS A 69 -9.40 -7.47 37.46
N GLY A 70 -8.66 -7.50 36.35
CA GLY A 70 -8.95 -8.35 35.19
C GLY A 70 -8.50 -9.79 35.43
N GLU A 71 -7.29 -9.96 35.95
CA GLU A 71 -6.73 -11.27 36.29
C GLU A 71 -7.09 -11.76 37.70
N ARG A 72 -7.60 -10.85 38.55
CA ARG A 72 -7.97 -11.08 39.95
C ARG A 72 -6.80 -11.53 40.84
N VAL A 73 -5.59 -11.05 40.53
CA VAL A 73 -4.34 -11.44 41.21
C VAL A 73 -3.61 -10.21 41.76
N TRP A 74 -2.90 -10.40 42.87
CA TRP A 74 -1.97 -9.39 43.39
C TRP A 74 -0.63 -9.46 42.66
N ASN A 75 -0.24 -8.36 42.06
CA ASN A 75 1.07 -8.20 41.43
C ASN A 75 2.16 -7.98 42.48
N PRO A 76 3.41 -8.40 42.19
CA PRO A 76 4.53 -8.10 43.06
C PRO A 76 4.73 -6.58 43.21
N PRO A 77 5.34 -6.10 44.31
CA PRO A 77 5.60 -4.68 44.50
C PRO A 77 6.43 -4.08 43.37
N MET A 78 5.93 -3.00 42.77
CA MET A 78 6.55 -2.30 41.63
C MET A 78 6.56 -0.78 41.86
N PRO A 79 7.48 -0.04 41.20
CA PRO A 79 7.58 1.42 41.32
C PRO A 79 6.50 2.11 40.46
N LEU A 80 5.23 1.99 40.86
CA LEU A 80 4.11 2.54 40.08
C LEU A 80 4.07 4.07 40.15
N LEU A 81 3.88 4.75 39.01
CA LEU A 81 3.84 6.22 38.95
C LEU A 81 2.59 6.80 39.65
N PHE A 82 1.44 6.15 39.46
CA PHE A 82 0.17 6.56 40.06
C PHE A 82 0.02 5.98 41.47
N GLN A 83 0.81 6.52 42.39
CA GLN A 83 0.70 6.25 43.82
C GLN A 83 0.61 7.56 44.62
N TRP A 84 0.08 7.45 45.83
CA TRP A 84 -0.01 8.57 46.78
C TRP A 84 0.27 8.09 48.20
N ARG A 85 0.79 9.00 49.03
CA ARG A 85 1.04 8.73 50.44
C ARG A 85 -0.25 8.94 51.23
N THR A 86 -0.78 7.87 51.82
CA THR A 86 -1.94 7.91 52.72
C THR A 86 -1.46 7.54 54.13
N GLY A 87 -1.28 8.55 54.99
CA GLY A 87 -0.63 8.37 56.29
C GLY A 87 0.84 7.96 56.13
N GLU A 88 1.23 6.83 56.72
CA GLU A 88 2.60 6.29 56.63
C GLU A 88 2.82 5.35 55.44
N GLN A 89 1.77 5.01 54.67
CA GLN A 89 1.87 4.03 53.59
C GLN A 89 1.67 4.68 52.22
N ASN A 90 2.46 4.24 51.24
CA ASN A 90 2.19 4.51 49.84
C ASN A 90 1.17 3.52 49.30
N ARG A 91 0.17 4.03 48.57
CA ARG A 91 -0.91 3.23 47.98
C ARG A 91 -1.10 3.59 46.53
N VAL A 92 -1.52 2.61 45.74
CA VAL A 92 -1.93 2.83 44.35
C VAL A 92 -3.18 3.70 44.32
N VAL A 93 -3.23 4.64 43.38
CA VAL A 93 -4.42 5.45 43.14
C VAL A 93 -5.48 4.57 42.49
N SER A 94 -6.66 4.44 43.11
CA SER A 94 -7.75 3.63 42.56
C SER A 94 -8.41 4.32 41.37
N MET A 95 -8.98 3.52 40.47
CA MET A 95 -9.79 4.04 39.35
C MET A 95 -10.99 4.87 39.81
N SER A 96 -11.56 4.58 40.98
CA SER A 96 -12.64 5.38 41.57
C SER A 96 -12.15 6.79 41.93
N THR A 97 -10.96 6.91 42.52
CA THR A 97 -10.34 8.20 42.83
C THR A 97 -10.03 8.98 41.55
N ILE A 98 -9.52 8.32 40.50
CA ILE A 98 -9.28 8.95 39.20
C ILE A 98 -10.58 9.49 38.60
N ARG A 99 -11.66 8.70 38.60
CA ARG A 99 -12.97 9.15 38.12
C ARG A 99 -13.49 10.36 38.90
N LYS A 100 -13.41 10.32 40.23
CA LYS A 100 -13.84 11.42 41.08
C LYS A 100 -13.05 12.71 40.79
N ALA A 101 -11.71 12.61 40.72
CA ALA A 101 -10.87 13.76 40.41
C ALA A 101 -11.15 14.32 39.00
N LEU A 102 -11.44 13.45 38.03
CA LEU A 102 -11.84 13.85 36.68
C LEU A 102 -13.18 14.60 36.69
N ASP A 103 -14.19 14.09 37.39
CA ASP A 103 -15.49 14.76 37.53
C ASP A 103 -15.34 16.15 38.17
N GLU A 104 -14.57 16.24 39.27
CA GLU A 104 -14.28 17.51 39.95
C GLU A 104 -13.56 18.50 39.02
N THR A 105 -12.64 18.02 38.18
CA THR A 105 -11.91 18.85 37.21
C THR A 105 -12.82 19.35 36.10
N LEU A 106 -13.72 18.51 35.59
CA LEU A 106 -14.69 18.88 34.55
C LEU A 106 -15.70 19.90 35.08
N ASP A 107 -16.20 19.70 36.30
CA ASP A 107 -17.11 20.65 36.96
C ASP A 107 -16.41 22.01 37.17
N ALA A 108 -15.15 22.01 37.61
CA ALA A 108 -14.37 23.24 37.80
C ALA A 108 -14.04 23.96 36.48
N ALA A 109 -13.87 23.22 35.37
CA ALA A 109 -13.61 23.79 34.06
C ALA A 109 -14.82 24.50 33.44
N GLY A 110 -16.04 24.21 33.93
CA GLY A 110 -17.27 24.84 33.46
C GLY A 110 -17.61 24.55 31.99
N LEU A 111 -17.10 23.45 31.44
CA LEU A 111 -17.31 23.08 30.05
C LEU A 111 -18.71 22.46 29.86
N THR A 112 -19.42 22.90 28.83
CA THR A 112 -20.77 22.42 28.49
C THR A 112 -20.82 21.81 27.09
N ASP A 113 -21.79 20.93 26.86
CA ASP A 113 -22.15 20.49 25.52
C ASP A 113 -22.92 21.58 24.74
N ASN A 114 -23.34 21.24 23.51
CA ASN A 114 -24.12 22.11 22.64
C ASN A 114 -25.54 22.41 23.15
N THR A 115 -26.02 21.70 24.17
CA THR A 115 -27.30 21.91 24.84
C THR A 115 -27.15 22.72 26.14
N GLY A 116 -25.93 23.12 26.50
CA GLY A 116 -25.62 23.85 27.71
C GLY A 116 -25.53 22.97 28.96
N GLN A 117 -25.51 21.65 28.83
CA GLN A 117 -25.36 20.72 29.96
C GLN A 117 -23.87 20.48 30.27
N PRO A 118 -23.49 20.28 31.54
CA PRO A 118 -22.10 19.99 31.91
C PRO A 118 -21.57 18.73 31.24
N LEU A 119 -20.32 18.77 30.78
CA LEU A 119 -19.68 17.60 30.17
C LEU A 119 -19.41 16.51 31.22
N ARG A 120 -19.77 15.28 30.87
CA ARG A 120 -19.48 14.07 31.65
C ARG A 120 -18.64 13.12 30.81
N TYR A 121 -17.35 13.00 31.14
CA TYR A 121 -16.45 12.09 30.45
C TYR A 121 -15.95 10.96 31.36
N GLN A 122 -15.86 9.76 30.81
CA GLN A 122 -15.14 8.66 31.43
C GLN A 122 -13.68 8.64 30.93
N PRO A 123 -12.74 8.01 31.65
CA PRO A 123 -11.36 7.85 31.18
C PRO A 123 -11.25 7.27 29.77
N HIS A 124 -12.18 6.37 29.40
CA HIS A 124 -12.23 5.80 28.06
C HIS A 124 -12.57 6.83 26.98
N ASP A 125 -13.30 7.91 27.29
CA ASP A 125 -13.64 8.96 26.32
C ASP A 125 -12.41 9.78 25.92
N PHE A 126 -11.45 9.99 26.82
CA PHE A 126 -10.18 10.63 26.48
C PHE A 126 -9.38 9.82 25.45
N ARG A 127 -9.41 8.49 25.58
CA ARG A 127 -8.83 7.59 24.57
C ARG A 127 -9.55 7.73 23.22
N ARG A 128 -10.88 7.88 23.22
CA ARG A 128 -11.67 8.10 22.00
C ARG A 128 -11.32 9.44 21.33
N ILE A 129 -11.26 10.51 22.13
CA ILE A 129 -10.89 11.86 21.69
C ILE A 129 -9.49 11.85 21.07
N PHE A 130 -8.51 11.25 21.77
CA PHE A 130 -7.14 11.14 21.26
C PHE A 130 -7.07 10.43 19.90
N VAL A 131 -7.74 9.28 19.75
CA VAL A 131 -7.70 8.52 18.48
C VAL A 131 -8.39 9.29 17.36
N THR A 132 -9.54 9.90 17.64
CA THR A 132 -10.25 10.73 16.65
C THR A 132 -9.39 11.91 16.23
N ASP A 133 -8.84 12.68 17.17
CA ASP A 133 -8.02 13.85 16.89
C ASP A 133 -6.76 13.50 16.08
N ALA A 134 -6.06 12.43 16.46
CA ALA A 134 -4.88 11.97 15.75
C ALA A 134 -5.20 11.59 14.29
N ILE A 135 -6.28 10.83 14.07
CA ILE A 135 -6.69 10.42 12.72
C ILE A 135 -7.13 11.63 11.89
N MET A 136 -7.93 12.53 12.46
CA MET A 136 -8.41 13.75 11.78
C MET A 136 -7.26 14.70 11.46
N SER A 137 -6.20 14.69 12.26
CA SER A 137 -4.96 15.45 12.03
C SER A 137 -3.98 14.78 11.04
N GLY A 138 -4.39 13.67 10.42
CA GLY A 138 -3.65 13.02 9.33
C GLY A 138 -2.89 11.75 9.73
N LEU A 139 -3.00 11.26 10.97
CA LEU A 139 -2.40 9.99 11.35
C LEU A 139 -3.11 8.82 10.64
N PRO A 140 -2.40 7.97 9.90
CA PRO A 140 -3.02 6.84 9.22
C PRO A 140 -3.70 5.88 10.23
N PRO A 141 -4.93 5.38 9.94
CA PRO A 141 -5.69 4.54 10.88
C PRO A 141 -4.97 3.25 11.32
N HIS A 142 -4.14 2.66 10.46
CA HIS A 142 -3.36 1.47 10.81
C HIS A 142 -2.21 1.78 11.79
N ILE A 143 -1.67 3.00 11.77
CA ILE A 143 -0.66 3.45 12.75
C ILE A 143 -1.36 3.79 14.08
N ALA A 144 -2.47 4.52 14.01
CA ALA A 144 -3.31 4.80 15.18
C ALA A 144 -3.73 3.50 15.89
N GLN A 145 -4.08 2.46 15.13
CA GLN A 145 -4.41 1.12 15.64
C GLN A 145 -3.28 0.52 16.48
N ILE A 146 -2.04 0.63 16.00
CA ILE A 146 -0.86 0.11 16.71
C ILE A 146 -0.69 0.88 18.03
N ILE A 147 -0.70 2.21 17.97
CA ILE A 147 -0.51 3.08 19.15
C ILE A 147 -1.50 2.78 20.26
N VAL A 148 -2.77 2.51 19.94
CA VAL A 148 -3.77 2.21 20.97
C VAL A 148 -3.95 0.71 21.25
N GLY A 149 -3.18 -0.17 20.60
CA GLY A 149 -3.25 -1.61 20.82
C GLY A 149 -4.57 -2.27 20.41
N HIS A 150 -5.23 -1.76 19.35
CA HIS A 150 -6.42 -2.40 18.80
C HIS A 150 -6.05 -3.64 17.97
N LYS A 151 -6.71 -4.78 18.25
CA LYS A 151 -6.49 -6.03 17.49
C LYS A 151 -7.06 -5.96 16.07
N ASN A 152 -8.19 -5.29 15.92
CA ASN A 152 -8.91 -5.18 14.66
C ASN A 152 -8.92 -3.72 14.21
N ILE A 153 -8.50 -3.47 12.98
CA ILE A 153 -8.51 -2.15 12.37
C ILE A 153 -9.93 -1.57 12.31
N SER A 154 -10.97 -2.39 12.21
CA SER A 154 -12.37 -1.93 12.23
C SER A 154 -12.72 -1.14 13.48
N THR A 155 -12.11 -1.47 14.63
CA THR A 155 -12.28 -0.71 15.88
C THR A 155 -11.68 0.70 15.75
N THR A 156 -10.56 0.85 15.05
CA THR A 156 -9.94 2.14 14.79
C THR A 156 -10.65 2.92 13.67
N MET A 157 -11.13 2.24 12.64
CA MET A 157 -11.87 2.86 11.54
C MET A 157 -13.17 3.50 12.00
N GLY A 158 -13.77 3.05 13.10
CA GLY A 158 -14.94 3.70 13.71
C GLY A 158 -14.70 5.16 14.14
N TYR A 159 -13.44 5.54 14.41
CA TYR A 159 -13.08 6.93 14.74
C TYR A 159 -12.93 7.81 13.50
N LYS A 160 -12.82 7.21 12.31
CA LYS A 160 -12.72 7.89 11.00
C LYS A 160 -14.08 8.01 10.32
N ALA A 161 -15.19 8.03 11.07
CA ALA A 161 -16.55 7.94 10.52
C ALA A 161 -17.05 9.22 9.81
N VAL A 162 -16.19 9.94 9.07
CA VAL A 162 -16.56 10.96 8.06
C VAL A 162 -16.59 10.30 6.68
N TYR A 163 -17.32 9.19 6.56
CA TYR A 163 -17.25 8.28 5.42
C TYR A 163 -18.03 8.68 4.13
N PRO A 164 -18.66 9.86 4.00
CA PRO A 164 -19.08 10.35 2.67
C PRO A 164 -18.08 11.34 2.06
N THR A 165 -17.69 12.39 2.79
CA THR A 165 -17.02 13.56 2.19
C THR A 165 -15.61 13.26 1.70
N GLU A 166 -14.75 12.67 2.54
CA GLU A 166 -13.36 12.36 2.15
C GLU A 166 -13.29 11.38 0.98
N ALA A 167 -14.19 10.39 0.96
CA ALA A 167 -14.23 9.40 -0.12
C ALA A 167 -14.66 10.04 -1.44
N ILE A 168 -15.66 10.93 -1.40
CA ILE A 168 -16.14 11.68 -2.56
C ILE A 168 -15.04 12.63 -3.06
N GLU A 169 -14.41 13.39 -2.16
CA GLU A 169 -13.34 14.34 -2.51
C GLU A 169 -12.11 13.65 -3.08
N ALA A 170 -11.68 12.54 -2.47
CA ALA A 170 -10.57 11.75 -2.99
C ALA A 170 -10.89 11.17 -4.37
N HIS A 171 -12.13 10.71 -4.59
CA HIS A 171 -12.57 10.21 -5.89
C HIS A 171 -12.64 11.33 -6.94
N HIS A 172 -13.18 12.50 -6.58
CA HIS A 172 -13.21 13.68 -7.45
C HIS A 172 -11.78 14.13 -7.82
N ALA A 173 -10.87 14.16 -6.85
CA ALA A 173 -9.46 14.47 -7.10
C ALA A 173 -8.81 13.45 -8.05
N PHE A 174 -9.15 12.16 -7.93
CA PHE A 174 -8.69 11.13 -8.85
C PHE A 174 -9.22 11.33 -10.27
N ILE A 175 -10.51 11.67 -10.44
CA ILE A 175 -11.11 11.97 -11.75
C ILE A 175 -10.44 13.22 -12.35
N ALA A 176 -10.25 14.28 -11.57
CA ALA A 176 -9.65 15.53 -12.03
C ALA A 176 -8.23 15.32 -12.58
N ARG A 177 -7.45 14.38 -12.01
CA ARG A 177 -6.10 14.02 -12.53
C ARG A 177 -6.14 13.48 -13.97
N ARG A 178 -7.27 12.94 -14.45
CA ARG A 178 -7.41 12.54 -15.87
C ARG A 178 -7.33 13.73 -16.82
N ALA A 179 -7.75 14.92 -16.39
CA ALA A 179 -7.66 16.13 -17.19
C ALA A 179 -6.22 16.63 -17.39
N LEU A 180 -5.27 16.14 -16.58
CA LEU A 180 -3.84 16.48 -16.68
C LEU A 180 -3.09 15.56 -17.67
N ARG A 181 -3.75 14.55 -18.26
CA ARG A 181 -3.12 13.72 -19.29
C ARG A 181 -2.86 14.55 -20.55
N PRO A 182 -1.69 14.38 -21.21
CA PRO A 182 -1.44 15.02 -22.49
C PRO A 182 -2.57 14.72 -23.47
N SER A 183 -3.09 15.75 -24.14
CA SER A 183 -4.18 15.62 -25.11
C SER A 183 -3.83 14.70 -26.29
N GLU A 184 -2.54 14.48 -26.55
CA GLU A 184 -2.04 13.51 -27.53
C GLU A 184 -2.50 12.07 -27.25
N GLU A 185 -2.70 11.67 -25.99
CA GLU A 185 -3.23 10.34 -25.65
C GLU A 185 -4.69 10.14 -26.12
N TYR A 186 -5.41 11.23 -26.38
CA TYR A 186 -6.82 11.23 -26.81
C TYR A 186 -7.01 11.71 -28.26
N ARG A 187 -5.92 11.89 -29.02
CA ARG A 187 -6.02 12.28 -30.43
C ARG A 187 -6.67 11.15 -31.23
N ILE A 188 -7.64 11.50 -32.06
CA ILE A 188 -8.21 10.59 -33.05
C ILE A 188 -7.16 10.38 -34.15
N PRO A 189 -6.70 9.14 -34.40
CA PRO A 189 -5.73 8.88 -35.47
C PRO A 189 -6.32 9.27 -36.83
N THR A 190 -5.47 9.81 -37.71
CA THR A 190 -5.86 10.15 -39.08
C THR A 190 -6.15 8.88 -39.89
N SER A 191 -6.88 8.99 -41.00
CA SER A 191 -7.14 7.86 -41.90
C SER A 191 -5.83 7.26 -42.44
N GLU A 192 -4.84 8.09 -42.75
CA GLU A 192 -3.53 7.63 -43.24
C GLU A 192 -2.74 6.86 -42.17
N GLU A 193 -2.76 7.32 -40.92
CA GLU A 193 -2.19 6.57 -39.79
C GLU A 193 -2.93 5.24 -39.56
N TRP A 194 -4.25 5.25 -39.72
CA TRP A 194 -5.09 4.04 -39.66
C TRP A 194 -4.77 3.05 -40.78
N ASP A 195 -4.64 3.52 -42.02
CA ASP A 195 -4.30 2.70 -43.17
C ASP A 195 -2.88 2.15 -43.07
N SER A 196 -1.94 2.94 -42.53
CA SER A 196 -0.58 2.49 -42.22
C SER A 196 -0.57 1.41 -41.14
N PHE A 197 -1.36 1.59 -40.08
CA PHE A 197 -1.53 0.61 -39.01
C PHE A 197 -2.16 -0.69 -39.51
N LEU A 198 -3.23 -0.64 -40.29
CA LEU A 198 -3.88 -1.82 -40.86
C LEU A 198 -2.98 -2.52 -41.87
N GLY A 199 -2.38 -1.76 -42.78
CA GLY A 199 -1.44 -2.26 -43.78
C GLY A 199 -0.19 -2.91 -43.17
N HIS A 200 0.20 -2.52 -41.95
CA HIS A 200 1.29 -3.18 -41.22
C HIS A 200 0.98 -4.64 -40.87
N PHE A 201 -0.26 -4.97 -40.55
CA PHE A 201 -0.66 -6.36 -40.26
C PHE A 201 -0.79 -7.19 -41.54
N GLU A 202 -1.31 -6.60 -42.62
CA GLU A 202 -1.47 -7.29 -43.91
C GLU A 202 -0.13 -7.65 -44.56
N ARG A 203 0.87 -6.75 -44.47
CA ARG A 203 2.20 -6.94 -45.07
C ARG A 203 3.11 -7.95 -44.35
N ARG A 204 2.62 -8.59 -43.29
CA ARG A 204 3.41 -9.48 -42.41
C ARG A 204 3.04 -10.94 -42.47
N LYS A 205 2.27 -11.34 -43.48
CA LYS A 205 2.14 -12.75 -43.83
C LYS A 205 3.50 -13.24 -44.34
N LEU A 206 4.03 -14.25 -43.66
CA LEU A 206 5.28 -14.92 -44.00
C LEU A 206 4.97 -16.33 -44.53
N SER A 207 5.97 -16.99 -45.12
CA SER A 207 5.82 -18.32 -45.72
C SER A 207 5.30 -19.40 -44.77
N VAL A 208 5.63 -19.29 -43.47
CA VAL A 208 5.28 -20.30 -42.44
C VAL A 208 4.44 -19.73 -41.29
N GLY A 209 3.97 -18.48 -41.40
CA GLY A 209 3.25 -17.84 -40.30
C GLY A 209 3.08 -16.33 -40.45
N THR A 210 3.00 -15.63 -39.32
CA THR A 210 2.86 -14.16 -39.27
C THR A 210 3.90 -13.53 -38.35
N CYS A 211 4.36 -12.32 -38.70
CA CYS A 211 5.31 -11.57 -37.89
C CYS A 211 4.60 -10.76 -36.80
N GLY A 212 4.75 -11.15 -35.52
CA GLY A 212 4.12 -10.52 -34.36
C GLY A 212 4.83 -9.30 -33.78
N ARG A 213 5.81 -8.71 -34.48
CA ARG A 213 6.56 -7.52 -34.04
C ARG A 213 5.61 -6.29 -33.93
N ALA A 214 5.92 -5.31 -33.08
CA ALA A 214 5.05 -4.14 -32.91
C ALA A 214 4.98 -3.24 -34.16
N PHE A 215 3.91 -2.46 -34.29
CA PHE A 215 3.81 -1.34 -35.24
C PHE A 215 4.92 -0.31 -34.96
N GLY A 216 5.50 0.27 -36.01
CA GLY A 216 6.55 1.29 -35.89
C GLY A 216 7.94 0.77 -35.45
N THR A 217 8.21 -0.53 -35.55
CA THR A 217 9.53 -1.10 -35.24
C THR A 217 10.18 -1.75 -36.46
N ASP A 218 11.42 -1.35 -36.77
CA ASP A 218 12.19 -1.87 -37.89
C ASP A 218 12.61 -3.33 -37.68
N CYS A 219 12.82 -4.06 -38.78
CA CYS A 219 13.34 -5.41 -38.77
C CYS A 219 14.71 -5.47 -39.47
N ILE A 220 15.75 -5.86 -38.74
CA ILE A 220 17.09 -6.07 -39.30
C ILE A 220 17.24 -7.38 -40.08
N HIS A 221 16.23 -8.25 -40.05
CA HIS A 221 16.28 -9.58 -40.64
C HIS A 221 15.48 -9.59 -41.94
N GLU A 222 16.16 -9.57 -43.08
CA GLU A 222 15.51 -9.59 -44.38
C GLU A 222 14.91 -10.99 -44.68
N HIS A 223 15.54 -12.08 -44.22
CA HIS A 223 15.09 -13.46 -44.51
C HIS A 223 15.23 -14.48 -43.37
N ALA A 224 15.61 -14.09 -42.14
CA ALA A 224 15.87 -15.02 -41.03
C ALA A 224 14.62 -15.38 -40.19
N CYS A 225 13.41 -15.33 -40.77
CA CYS A 225 12.16 -15.39 -40.01
C CYS A 225 11.99 -16.67 -39.17
N ILE A 226 12.53 -17.81 -39.61
CA ILE A 226 12.42 -19.07 -38.85
C ILE A 226 13.19 -19.04 -37.52
N ARG A 227 14.27 -18.25 -37.45
CA ARG A 227 15.05 -17.99 -36.23
C ARG A 227 14.45 -16.87 -35.38
N CYS A 228 13.47 -16.14 -35.91
CA CYS A 228 12.95 -14.94 -35.26
C CYS A 228 11.96 -15.32 -34.15
N PRO A 229 12.15 -14.84 -32.91
CA PRO A 229 11.19 -15.10 -31.83
C PRO A 229 9.82 -14.46 -32.11
N MET A 230 9.78 -13.41 -32.92
CA MET A 230 8.53 -12.73 -33.29
C MET A 230 7.72 -13.46 -34.36
N LEU A 231 8.27 -14.51 -35.00
CA LEU A 231 7.49 -15.35 -35.91
C LEU A 231 6.50 -16.19 -35.08
N ARG A 232 5.21 -15.99 -35.34
CA ARG A 232 4.11 -16.81 -34.86
C ARG A 232 3.79 -17.85 -35.95
N PRO A 233 4.11 -19.14 -35.74
CA PRO A 233 3.88 -20.16 -36.75
C PRO A 233 2.38 -20.38 -36.93
N GLU A 234 1.96 -20.60 -38.17
CA GLU A 234 0.56 -20.92 -38.46
C GLU A 234 0.34 -22.43 -38.38
N PRO A 235 -0.72 -22.92 -37.69
CA PRO A 235 -0.97 -24.36 -37.56
C PRO A 235 -1.07 -25.11 -38.90
N THR A 236 -1.58 -24.46 -39.94
CA THR A 236 -1.69 -25.05 -41.29
C THR A 236 -0.33 -25.27 -41.96
N GLN A 237 0.73 -24.61 -41.48
CA GLN A 237 2.09 -24.70 -42.01
C GLN A 237 2.95 -25.73 -41.27
N HIS A 238 2.37 -26.55 -40.39
CA HIS A 238 3.10 -27.57 -39.63
C HIS A 238 3.91 -28.51 -40.54
N SER A 239 3.30 -29.03 -41.61
CA SER A 239 3.98 -29.92 -42.57
C SER A 239 5.20 -29.23 -43.21
N ARG A 240 5.05 -27.96 -43.59
CA ARG A 240 6.13 -27.18 -44.18
C ARG A 240 7.29 -26.94 -43.21
N LEU A 241 7.00 -26.68 -41.93
CA LEU A 241 8.03 -26.56 -40.89
C LEU A 241 8.75 -27.89 -40.64
N THR A 242 8.03 -29.02 -40.69
CA THR A 242 8.63 -30.37 -40.63
C THR A 242 9.58 -30.61 -41.81
N GLU A 243 9.18 -30.28 -43.03
CA GLU A 243 10.05 -30.40 -44.21
C GLU A 243 11.33 -29.55 -44.07
N ILE A 244 11.19 -28.32 -43.56
CA ILE A 244 12.35 -27.44 -43.33
C ILE A 244 13.29 -28.04 -42.30
N ARG A 245 12.77 -28.57 -41.17
CA ARG A 245 13.58 -29.26 -40.16
C ARG A 245 14.34 -30.44 -40.76
N ASP A 246 13.66 -31.31 -41.49
CA ASP A 246 14.26 -32.52 -42.05
C ASP A 246 15.32 -32.18 -43.11
N ASN A 247 15.08 -31.14 -43.93
CA ASN A 247 16.07 -30.62 -44.87
C ASN A 247 17.30 -30.06 -44.15
N LEU A 248 17.13 -29.31 -43.05
CA LEU A 248 18.23 -28.77 -42.26
C LEU A 248 19.08 -29.89 -41.65
N ILE A 249 18.47 -30.95 -41.14
CA ILE A 249 19.18 -32.14 -40.63
C ILE A 249 20.05 -32.77 -41.72
N ALA A 250 19.48 -32.97 -42.91
CA ALA A 250 20.21 -33.54 -44.04
C ALA A 250 21.39 -32.64 -44.48
N ARG A 251 21.18 -31.32 -44.53
CA ARG A 251 22.21 -30.34 -44.89
C ARG A 251 23.34 -30.26 -43.86
N ILE A 252 23.02 -30.39 -42.56
CA ILE A 252 24.03 -30.46 -41.49
C ILE A 252 24.91 -31.70 -41.69
N ALA A 253 24.30 -32.87 -41.94
CA ALA A 253 25.06 -34.11 -42.14
C ALA A 253 26.01 -34.02 -43.35
N GLU A 254 25.56 -33.43 -44.45
CA GLU A 254 26.38 -33.18 -45.64
C GLU A 254 27.53 -32.20 -45.33
N ALA A 255 27.25 -31.08 -44.68
CA ALA A 255 28.27 -30.09 -44.32
C ALA A 255 29.31 -30.65 -43.33
N GLU A 256 28.92 -31.57 -42.44
CA GLU A 256 29.85 -32.30 -41.56
C GLU A 256 30.74 -33.27 -42.32
N GLN A 257 30.21 -33.99 -43.32
CA GLN A 257 30.99 -34.89 -44.18
C GLN A 257 32.02 -34.14 -45.02
N GLU A 258 31.64 -32.98 -45.57
CA GLU A 258 32.48 -32.15 -46.42
C GLU A 258 33.40 -31.19 -45.64
N GLY A 259 33.28 -31.14 -44.31
CA GLY A 259 34.12 -30.32 -43.44
C GLY A 259 33.82 -28.82 -43.48
N TRP A 260 32.61 -28.41 -43.87
CA TRP A 260 32.18 -27.01 -43.95
C TRP A 260 31.73 -26.45 -42.60
N LEU A 261 32.67 -26.32 -41.66
CA LEU A 261 32.40 -25.95 -40.27
C LEU A 261 31.62 -24.62 -40.10
N GLY A 262 31.85 -23.64 -40.99
CA GLY A 262 31.14 -22.36 -40.96
C GLY A 262 29.65 -22.46 -41.32
N GLU A 263 29.28 -23.39 -42.19
CA GLU A 263 27.88 -23.61 -42.58
C GLU A 263 27.12 -24.43 -41.53
N VAL A 264 27.80 -25.41 -40.93
CA VAL A 264 27.22 -26.27 -39.87
C VAL A 264 26.64 -25.44 -38.73
N GLU A 265 27.35 -24.41 -38.25
CA GLU A 265 26.87 -23.59 -37.15
C GLU A 265 25.61 -22.80 -37.52
N GLY A 266 25.59 -22.17 -38.70
CA GLY A 266 24.41 -21.46 -39.20
C GLY A 266 23.20 -22.37 -39.39
N LEU A 267 23.42 -23.58 -39.90
CA LEU A 267 22.37 -24.58 -40.10
C LEU A 267 21.80 -25.10 -38.77
N ARG A 268 22.64 -25.33 -37.75
CA ARG A 268 22.21 -25.72 -36.40
C ARG A 268 21.33 -24.67 -35.74
N VAL A 269 21.66 -23.38 -35.89
CA VAL A 269 20.81 -22.29 -35.37
C VAL A 269 19.44 -22.27 -36.08
N SER A 270 19.42 -22.47 -37.40
CA SER A 270 18.15 -22.60 -38.14
C SER A 270 17.33 -23.82 -37.70
N LEU A 271 17.98 -24.95 -37.44
CA LEU A 271 17.34 -26.18 -36.98
C LEU A 271 16.67 -25.97 -35.62
N ALA A 272 17.40 -25.39 -34.66
CA ALA A 272 16.85 -25.06 -33.36
C ALA A 272 15.63 -24.13 -33.47
N GLY A 273 15.67 -23.13 -34.34
CA GLY A 273 14.53 -22.27 -34.62
C GLY A 273 13.33 -23.03 -35.18
N ALA A 274 13.54 -23.94 -36.14
CA ALA A 274 12.47 -24.76 -36.71
C ALA A 274 11.82 -25.70 -35.68
N GLU A 275 12.64 -26.36 -34.84
CA GLU A 275 12.18 -27.22 -33.75
C GLU A 275 11.38 -26.44 -32.70
N GLU A 276 11.84 -25.25 -32.34
CA GLU A 276 11.11 -24.36 -31.42
C GLU A 276 9.73 -24.01 -31.98
N LYS A 277 9.63 -23.64 -33.27
CA LYS A 277 8.33 -23.32 -33.89
C LYS A 277 7.39 -24.52 -33.94
N LEU A 278 7.90 -25.71 -34.21
CA LEU A 278 7.10 -26.94 -34.13
C LEU A 278 6.60 -27.18 -32.69
N GLY A 279 7.47 -27.00 -31.69
CA GLY A 279 7.09 -27.08 -30.28
C GLY A 279 6.01 -26.07 -29.89
N GLN A 280 6.07 -24.84 -30.41
CA GLN A 280 5.05 -23.82 -30.20
C GLN A 280 3.68 -24.26 -30.75
N LEU A 281 3.63 -24.86 -31.94
CA LEU A 281 2.39 -25.37 -32.53
C LEU A 281 1.75 -26.49 -31.69
N VAL A 282 2.58 -27.43 -31.21
CA VAL A 282 2.11 -28.53 -30.32
C VAL A 282 1.58 -27.98 -29.00
N ALA A 283 2.28 -27.04 -28.38
CA ALA A 283 1.86 -26.40 -27.14
C ALA A 283 0.56 -25.59 -27.30
N GLU A 284 0.37 -24.91 -28.43
CA GLU A 284 -0.87 -24.20 -28.74
C GLU A 284 -2.05 -25.15 -28.94
N ALA A 285 -1.87 -26.24 -29.70
CA ALA A 285 -2.90 -27.26 -29.90
C ALA A 285 -3.37 -27.86 -28.56
N ARG A 286 -2.42 -28.18 -27.66
CA ARG A 286 -2.71 -28.69 -26.31
C ARG A 286 -3.45 -27.66 -25.45
N ARG A 287 -3.07 -26.38 -25.50
CA ARG A 287 -3.77 -25.33 -24.76
C ARG A 287 -5.22 -25.17 -25.22
N LYS A 288 -5.46 -25.20 -26.54
CA LYS A 288 -6.82 -25.12 -27.10
C LYS A 288 -7.69 -26.31 -26.69
N SER A 289 -7.12 -27.52 -26.59
CA SER A 289 -7.88 -28.71 -26.15
C SER A 289 -8.19 -28.71 -24.64
N THR A 290 -7.47 -27.92 -23.83
CA THR A 290 -7.67 -27.81 -22.37
C THR A 290 -8.38 -26.52 -21.95
N ALA A 291 -8.67 -25.62 -22.89
CA ALA A 291 -9.29 -24.34 -22.58
C ALA A 291 -10.75 -24.57 -22.17
N VAL A 292 -11.08 -24.17 -20.95
CA VAL A 292 -12.46 -24.13 -20.45
C VAL A 292 -13.12 -22.87 -21.02
N ASP A 293 -14.21 -23.04 -21.75
CA ASP A 293 -15.00 -21.92 -22.25
C ASP A 293 -15.66 -21.18 -21.06
N LEU A 294 -15.25 -19.93 -20.87
CA LEU A 294 -15.74 -19.07 -19.78
C LEU A 294 -17.02 -18.31 -20.17
N GLY A 295 -17.57 -18.52 -21.37
CA GLY A 295 -18.80 -17.87 -21.81
C GLY A 295 -18.66 -16.36 -21.97
N MET A 296 -17.49 -15.88 -22.43
CA MET A 296 -17.29 -14.46 -22.70
C MET A 296 -18.21 -14.05 -23.86
N PRO A 297 -19.07 -13.03 -23.68
CA PRO A 297 -20.00 -12.62 -24.72
C PRO A 297 -19.23 -12.12 -25.94
N THR A 298 -19.62 -12.62 -27.10
CA THR A 298 -19.08 -12.16 -28.39
C THR A 298 -19.57 -10.72 -28.66
N PHE A 299 -18.81 -9.95 -29.43
CA PHE A 299 -19.14 -8.54 -29.74
C PHE A 299 -20.58 -8.36 -30.27
N GLY A 300 -21.10 -9.34 -31.02
CA GLY A 300 -22.50 -9.32 -31.49
C GLY A 300 -23.54 -9.38 -30.37
N GLN A 301 -23.24 -10.08 -29.26
CA GLN A 301 -24.13 -10.17 -28.10
C GLN A 301 -24.11 -8.89 -27.24
N ILE A 302 -23.01 -8.13 -27.30
CA ILE A 302 -22.87 -6.86 -26.60
C ILE A 302 -23.62 -5.74 -27.33
N ALA A 303 -23.54 -5.70 -28.67
CA ALA A 303 -24.16 -4.65 -29.49
C ALA A 303 -25.70 -4.69 -29.52
N ILE A 304 -26.32 -5.86 -29.33
CA ILE A 304 -27.79 -6.01 -29.37
C ILE A 304 -28.46 -5.38 -28.14
N ARG A 305 -27.78 -5.28 -27.00
CA ARG A 305 -28.37 -4.72 -25.76
C ARG A 305 -28.52 -3.20 -25.77
N THR A 306 -27.86 -2.49 -26.67
CA THR A 306 -27.94 -1.01 -26.75
C THR A 306 -29.13 -0.48 -27.56
N SER A 307 -29.89 -1.34 -28.23
CA SER A 307 -31.03 -0.92 -29.08
C SER A 307 -32.39 -0.91 -28.38
N ASP A 308 -32.53 -1.45 -27.17
CA ASP A 308 -33.82 -1.53 -26.45
C ASP A 308 -33.98 -0.46 -25.35
N VAL A 309 -33.65 0.80 -25.64
CA VAL A 309 -34.12 1.93 -24.83
C VAL A 309 -35.42 2.44 -25.45
N ALA A 310 -36.54 1.86 -25.01
CA ALA A 310 -37.88 2.33 -25.34
C ALA A 310 -38.08 3.77 -24.80
N ALA A 311 -38.52 4.68 -25.67
CA ALA A 311 -38.85 6.05 -25.33
C ALA A 311 -40.01 6.11 -24.30
N PRO A 312 -39.95 6.97 -23.27
CA PRO A 312 -41.03 7.12 -22.32
C PRO A 312 -42.25 7.78 -22.98
N GLY A 313 -43.39 7.09 -22.94
CA GLY A 313 -44.67 7.55 -23.49
C GLY A 313 -45.25 8.74 -22.72
N GLU A 314 -45.79 9.69 -23.48
CA GLU A 314 -46.59 10.81 -23.01
C GLU A 314 -47.90 10.31 -22.38
N VAL A 315 -48.21 10.78 -21.18
CA VAL A 315 -49.51 10.58 -20.51
C VAL A 315 -50.26 11.91 -20.56
N GLY A 316 -51.39 11.91 -21.27
CA GLY A 316 -52.41 12.95 -21.20
C GLY A 316 -53.32 12.81 -19.99
#